data_AF-W2PLL7-F1
#
_entry.id   AF-W2PLL7-F1
#
_cell.length_a   1.000
_cell.length_b   1.000
_cell.length_c   1.000
_cell.angle_alpha   90.00
_cell.angle_beta   90.00
_cell.angle_gamma   90.00
#
_symmetry.space_group_name_H-M   'P 1'
#
loop_
_entity.id
_entity.type
_entity.pdbx_description
1 polymer ?
#
loop_
_entity_poly.entity_id
_entity_poly.type
_entity_poly.pdbx_seq_one_letter_code
_entity_poly.pdbx_strand_id
1 'polypeptide(L)'
;MEELDPDTISQTCPNLETLSVLGYFVDIRLDFSQYHEHNQPLPPLKCNWNSVTELEVDLSDPSNPIARSARRLRVRLFPDWWGNWTQTPADYRPSVVDADVSELLGMLEANKTLEYVEIVFPVRYAQYMTDIRKHHLTPVNRGLHLATEAKIAFLSVLSSLVVSHDTSKKRKSQAQQVHLPIPDQHVLAKIFAFAAPNVLRQVFVRKTRDRDFDRERIQVVI
;
A
#
# COMPACT_ATOMS: atom_id res chain seq x y z
N MET A 1 -16.99 18.55 -18.01
CA MET A 1 -16.86 17.16 -17.54
C MET A 1 -17.04 17.25 -16.04
N GLU A 2 -18.11 16.66 -15.51
CA GLU A 2 -18.45 16.74 -14.09
C GLU A 2 -17.35 16.01 -13.31
N GLU A 3 -16.58 16.74 -12.49
CA GLU A 3 -15.60 16.12 -11.58
C GLU A 3 -16.40 15.38 -10.51
N LEU A 4 -16.48 14.06 -10.64
CA LEU A 4 -17.10 13.22 -9.62
C LEU A 4 -16.19 13.21 -8.40
N ASP A 5 -16.68 13.77 -7.30
CA ASP A 5 -16.00 13.78 -6.02
C ASP A 5 -15.81 12.34 -5.51
N PRO A 6 -14.57 11.91 -5.22
CA PRO A 6 -14.28 10.57 -4.69
C PRO A 6 -15.10 10.19 -3.45
N ASP A 7 -15.47 11.16 -2.60
CA ASP A 7 -16.35 10.91 -1.44
C ASP A 7 -17.78 10.55 -1.87
N THR A 8 -18.28 11.16 -2.94
CA THR A 8 -19.61 10.84 -3.50
C THR A 8 -19.63 9.43 -4.10
N ILE A 9 -18.53 8.99 -4.71
CA ILE A 9 -18.40 7.64 -5.27
C ILE A 9 -18.39 6.58 -4.15
N SER A 10 -17.63 6.80 -3.08
CA SER A 10 -17.58 5.84 -1.96
C SER A 10 -18.94 5.68 -1.26
N GLN A 11 -19.73 6.75 -1.18
CA GLN A 11 -21.07 6.73 -0.61
C GLN A 11 -22.12 6.09 -1.53
N THR A 12 -21.95 6.20 -2.84
CA THR A 12 -22.93 5.68 -3.83
C THR A 12 -22.69 4.20 -4.16
N CYS A 13 -21.44 3.73 -4.07
CA CYS A 13 -21.03 2.38 -4.47
C CYS A 13 -20.58 1.56 -3.25
N PRO A 14 -21.51 0.91 -2.51
CA PRO A 14 -21.17 0.21 -1.26
C PRO A 14 -20.28 -1.02 -1.46
N ASN A 15 -20.20 -1.58 -2.68
CA ASN A 15 -19.37 -2.74 -3.02
C ASN A 15 -18.06 -2.35 -3.72
N LEU A 16 -17.65 -1.08 -3.65
CA LEU A 16 -16.44 -0.59 -4.32
C LEU A 16 -15.20 -1.30 -3.74
N GLU A 17 -14.52 -2.11 -4.55
CA GLU A 17 -13.29 -2.79 -4.14
C GLU A 17 -12.06 -1.88 -4.29
N THR A 18 -11.98 -1.13 -5.38
CA THR A 18 -10.86 -0.23 -5.65
C THR A 18 -11.33 1.07 -6.27
N LEU A 19 -10.63 2.16 -5.97
CA LEU A 19 -10.87 3.47 -6.57
C LEU A 19 -9.55 4.06 -7.06
N SER A 20 -9.51 4.50 -8.32
CA SER A 20 -8.37 5.23 -8.87
C SER A 20 -8.77 6.68 -9.10
N VAL A 21 -8.12 7.60 -8.39
CA VAL A 21 -8.30 9.05 -8.56
C VAL A 21 -7.11 9.57 -9.36
N LEU A 22 -7.39 10.19 -10.49
CA LEU A 22 -6.39 10.76 -11.39
C LEU A 22 -6.50 12.27 -11.33
N GLY A 23 -5.58 12.89 -10.60
CA GLY A 23 -5.47 14.33 -10.47
C GLY A 23 -4.36 14.90 -11.34
N TYR A 24 -4.24 16.22 -11.27
CA TYR A 24 -3.20 16.94 -11.99
C TYR A 24 -1.80 16.60 -11.44
N PHE A 25 -1.62 16.78 -10.12
CA PHE A 25 -0.35 16.51 -9.44
C PHE A 25 -0.23 15.09 -8.92
N VAL A 26 -1.35 14.45 -8.63
CA VAL A 26 -1.38 13.17 -7.92
C VAL A 26 -2.25 12.19 -8.66
N ASP A 27 -1.75 10.98 -8.90
CA ASP A 27 -2.60 9.82 -9.14
C ASP A 27 -2.55 8.92 -7.91
N ILE A 28 -3.69 8.41 -7.46
CA ILE A 28 -3.75 7.50 -6.32
C ILE A 28 -4.72 6.35 -6.58
N ARG A 29 -4.35 5.16 -6.13
CA ARG A 29 -5.22 3.99 -6.10
C ARG A 29 -5.46 3.55 -4.66
N LEU A 30 -6.74 3.51 -4.31
CA LEU A 30 -7.26 3.04 -3.04
C LEU A 30 -7.81 1.61 -3.21
N ASP A 31 -7.62 0.79 -2.19
CA ASP A 31 -8.10 -0.59 -2.09
C ASP A 31 -8.88 -0.73 -0.78
N PHE A 32 -10.16 -1.08 -0.91
CA PHE A 32 -11.13 -1.21 0.18
C PHE A 32 -11.43 -2.67 0.54
N SER A 33 -10.70 -3.64 -0.02
CA SER A 33 -10.92 -5.07 0.25
C SER A 33 -10.94 -5.39 1.73
N GLN A 34 -10.09 -4.72 2.52
CA GLN A 34 -10.06 -4.90 3.98
C GLN A 34 -11.36 -4.47 4.67
N TYR A 35 -12.06 -3.45 4.17
CA TYR A 35 -13.35 -3.04 4.74
C TYR A 35 -14.41 -4.13 4.49
N HIS A 36 -14.43 -4.70 3.28
CA HIS A 36 -15.34 -5.80 2.92
C HIS A 36 -15.05 -7.07 3.71
N GLU A 37 -13.77 -7.45 3.85
CA GLU A 37 -13.35 -8.61 4.66
C GLU A 37 -13.83 -8.53 6.12
N HIS A 38 -13.92 -7.31 6.67
CA HIS A 38 -14.35 -7.06 8.04
C HIS A 38 -15.81 -6.64 8.17
N ASN A 39 -16.59 -6.67 7.08
CA ASN A 39 -17.97 -6.17 7.00
C ASN A 39 -18.13 -4.74 7.54
N GLN A 40 -17.14 -3.88 7.26
CA GLN A 40 -17.14 -2.48 7.65
C GLN A 40 -17.65 -1.60 6.50
N PRO A 41 -18.39 -0.52 6.79
CA PRO A 41 -18.79 0.45 5.77
C PRO A 41 -17.56 1.17 5.20
N LEU A 42 -17.65 1.59 3.94
CA LEU A 42 -16.63 2.41 3.31
C LEU A 42 -16.49 3.75 4.05
N PRO A 43 -15.27 4.20 4.32
CA PRO A 43 -15.03 5.46 4.99
C PRO A 43 -15.26 6.65 4.06
N PRO A 44 -15.59 7.84 4.60
CA PRO A 44 -15.61 9.06 3.80
C PRO A 44 -14.20 9.43 3.34
N LEU A 45 -14.07 9.88 2.10
CA LEU A 45 -12.81 10.20 1.44
C LEU A 45 -12.64 11.71 1.29
N LYS A 46 -12.48 12.40 2.42
CA LYS A 46 -12.23 13.85 2.43
C LYS A 46 -10.76 14.12 2.20
N CYS A 47 -10.40 14.54 0.99
CA CYS A 47 -9.04 14.93 0.63
C CYS A 47 -9.05 16.04 -0.41
N ASN A 48 -8.11 16.97 -0.31
CA ASN A 48 -7.82 17.88 -1.40
C ASN A 48 -6.84 17.23 -2.39
N TRP A 49 -7.36 16.50 -3.38
CA TRP A 49 -6.57 15.78 -4.39
C TRP A 49 -5.67 16.69 -5.26
N ASN A 50 -5.86 18.00 -5.21
CA ASN A 50 -5.08 18.99 -5.93
C ASN A 50 -3.91 19.55 -5.10
N SER A 51 -3.83 19.24 -3.82
CA SER A 51 -2.78 19.71 -2.90
C SER A 51 -1.89 18.53 -2.50
N VAL A 52 -0.63 18.58 -2.94
CA VAL A 52 0.39 17.57 -2.60
C VAL A 52 0.67 17.59 -1.09
N THR A 53 0.78 18.78 -0.49
CA THR A 53 1.02 18.96 0.95
C THR A 53 -0.11 18.40 1.82
N GLU A 54 -1.38 18.66 1.47
CA GLU A 54 -2.51 18.11 2.25
C GLU A 54 -2.55 16.58 2.14
N LEU A 55 -2.30 16.04 0.94
CA LEU A 55 -2.24 14.60 0.73
C LEU A 55 -1.10 13.96 1.53
N GLU A 56 0.05 14.61 1.63
CA GLU A 56 1.17 14.10 2.43
C GLU A 56 0.83 14.02 3.91
N VAL A 57 0.13 15.02 4.45
CA VAL A 57 -0.38 15.01 5.82
C VAL A 57 -1.37 13.84 6.00
N ASP A 58 -2.34 13.71 5.10
CA ASP A 58 -3.33 12.63 5.15
C ASP A 58 -2.70 11.24 5.05
N LEU A 59 -1.71 11.05 4.17
CA LEU A 59 -1.02 9.77 3.97
C LEU A 59 -0.01 9.43 5.07
N SER A 60 0.46 10.43 5.81
CA SER A 60 1.34 10.25 6.97
C SER A 60 0.58 9.77 8.21
N ASP A 61 -0.71 10.06 8.31
CA ASP A 61 -1.54 9.67 9.44
C ASP A 61 -2.10 8.24 9.26
N PRO A 62 -1.64 7.24 10.05
CA PRO A 62 -2.14 5.87 9.95
C PRO A 62 -3.62 5.71 10.33
N SER A 63 -4.22 6.69 11.01
CA SER A 63 -5.63 6.70 11.34
C SER A 63 -6.52 7.20 10.20
N ASN A 64 -5.93 7.92 9.23
CA ASN A 64 -6.64 8.46 8.09
C ASN A 64 -7.10 7.32 7.15
N PRO A 65 -8.38 7.28 6.74
CA PRO A 65 -8.89 6.25 5.84
C PRO A 65 -8.17 6.17 4.49
N ILE A 66 -7.68 7.30 3.98
CA ILE A 66 -6.94 7.39 2.73
C ILE A 66 -5.58 6.71 2.91
N ALA A 67 -4.85 7.01 3.99
CA ALA A 67 -3.60 6.33 4.29
C ALA A 67 -3.80 4.81 4.41
N ARG A 68 -4.86 4.36 5.08
CA ARG A 68 -5.15 2.93 5.24
C ARG A 68 -5.49 2.21 3.94
N SER A 69 -6.16 2.90 3.03
CA SER A 69 -6.65 2.34 1.77
C SER A 69 -5.67 2.54 0.61
N ALA A 70 -4.75 3.49 0.69
CA ALA A 70 -3.80 3.79 -0.38
C ALA A 70 -2.84 2.63 -0.63
N ARG A 71 -2.69 2.25 -1.90
CA ARG A 71 -1.76 1.20 -2.35
C ARG A 71 -0.77 1.70 -3.37
N ARG A 72 -1.23 2.51 -4.33
CA ARG A 72 -0.38 3.10 -5.36
C ARG A 72 -0.50 4.61 -5.32
N LEU A 73 0.62 5.29 -5.35
CA LEU A 73 0.72 6.74 -5.42
C LEU A 73 1.66 7.12 -6.56
N ARG A 74 1.26 8.11 -7.35
CA ARG A 74 2.14 8.81 -8.28
C ARG A 74 2.07 10.30 -8.01
N VAL A 75 3.20 10.91 -7.71
CA VAL A 75 3.31 12.36 -7.50
C VAL A 75 4.10 12.95 -8.66
N ARG A 76 3.52 13.95 -9.32
CA ARG A 76 4.12 14.70 -10.42
C ARG A 76 4.54 16.06 -9.90
N LEU A 77 5.79 16.15 -9.46
CA LEU A 77 6.41 17.40 -9.08
C LEU A 77 6.89 18.10 -10.35
N PHE A 78 6.50 19.36 -10.53
CA PHE A 78 7.06 20.25 -11.55
C PHE A 78 7.19 19.66 -12.96
N PRO A 79 6.11 19.34 -13.67
CA PRO A 79 6.27 18.72 -14.96
C PRO A 79 6.87 19.75 -15.95
N ASP A 80 8.10 19.50 -16.44
CA ASP A 80 8.92 20.42 -17.26
C ASP A 80 8.25 20.91 -18.57
N TRP A 81 7.08 20.39 -18.93
CA TRP A 81 6.24 20.89 -20.04
C TRP A 81 5.54 22.22 -19.72
N TRP A 82 5.63 22.74 -18.49
CA TRP A 82 5.18 24.08 -18.11
C TRP A 82 5.88 25.24 -18.83
N GLY A 83 6.75 24.95 -19.80
CA GLY A 83 7.40 25.95 -20.62
C GLY A 83 6.51 26.77 -21.56
N ASN A 84 5.16 26.78 -21.45
CA ASN A 84 4.30 27.62 -22.31
C ASN A 84 2.82 27.87 -21.88
N TRP A 85 2.37 27.55 -20.66
CA TRP A 85 1.00 27.92 -20.23
C TRP A 85 1.03 29.00 -19.14
N THR A 86 0.26 30.07 -19.34
CA THR A 86 0.03 31.21 -18.43
C THR A 86 -0.85 30.87 -17.21
N GLN A 87 -0.99 29.59 -16.88
CA GLN A 87 -1.80 29.10 -15.76
C GLN A 87 -0.94 28.22 -14.87
N THR A 88 0.08 28.82 -14.26
CA THR A 88 0.44 28.40 -12.90
C THR A 88 -0.82 28.58 -12.07
N PRO A 89 -1.32 27.57 -11.34
CA PRO A 89 -2.31 27.81 -10.29
C PRO A 89 -1.77 28.95 -9.42
N ALA A 90 -2.60 29.95 -9.13
CA ALA A 90 -2.17 31.22 -8.52
C ALA A 90 -1.40 31.04 -7.20
N ASP A 91 -1.53 29.87 -6.58
CA ASP A 91 -0.98 29.53 -5.27
C ASP A 91 0.34 28.76 -5.34
N TYR A 92 0.81 28.38 -6.54
CA TYR A 92 1.98 27.53 -6.71
C TYR A 92 3.29 28.33 -6.79
N ARG A 93 4.14 28.23 -5.76
CA ARG A 93 5.44 28.91 -5.68
C ARG A 93 6.60 27.94 -5.96
N PRO A 94 7.38 28.13 -7.04
CA PRO A 94 8.52 27.27 -7.39
C PRO A 94 9.68 27.22 -6.40
N SER A 95 9.66 28.05 -5.36
CA SER A 95 10.76 28.23 -4.40
C SER A 95 10.78 27.19 -3.27
N VAL A 96 9.96 26.14 -3.31
CA VAL A 96 9.74 25.23 -2.16
C VAL A 96 9.99 23.75 -2.49
N VAL A 97 10.61 23.42 -3.64
CA VAL A 97 10.84 22.02 -4.06
C VAL A 97 11.57 21.20 -2.99
N ASP A 98 12.54 21.81 -2.33
CA ASP A 98 13.31 21.16 -1.27
C ASP A 98 12.41 20.79 -0.08
N ALA A 99 11.43 21.64 0.25
CA ALA A 99 10.48 21.36 1.31
C ALA A 99 9.46 20.31 0.85
N ASP A 100 8.89 20.41 -0.36
CA ASP A 100 7.97 19.41 -0.91
C ASP A 100 8.62 18.01 -0.92
N VAL A 101 9.88 17.92 -1.35
CA VAL A 101 10.61 16.65 -1.33
C VAL A 101 10.88 16.19 0.09
N SER A 102 11.22 17.10 1.01
CA SER A 102 11.42 16.76 2.42
C SER A 102 10.13 16.24 3.07
N GLU A 103 8.98 16.82 2.75
CA GLU A 103 7.67 16.42 3.24
C GLU A 103 7.26 15.06 2.65
N LEU A 104 7.49 14.82 1.35
CA LEU A 104 7.33 13.50 0.72
C LEU A 104 8.17 12.43 1.41
N LEU A 105 9.44 12.72 1.73
CA LEU A 105 10.30 11.77 2.43
C LEU A 105 9.78 11.48 3.85
N GLY A 106 9.29 12.51 4.56
CA GLY A 106 8.63 12.35 5.85
C GLY A 106 7.39 11.45 5.75
N MET A 107 6.55 11.67 4.74
CA MET A 107 5.38 10.83 4.47
C MET A 107 5.76 9.39 4.13
N LEU A 108 6.78 9.17 3.30
CA LEU A 108 7.27 7.83 2.99
C LEU A 108 7.80 7.10 4.23
N GLU A 109 8.43 7.81 5.16
CA GLU A 109 8.89 7.23 6.40
C GLU A 109 7.73 6.81 7.31
N ALA A 110 6.72 7.68 7.46
CA ALA A 110 5.57 7.45 8.33
C ALA A 110 4.58 6.42 7.76
N ASN A 111 4.29 6.51 6.46
CA ASN A 111 3.33 5.65 5.78
C ASN A 111 3.86 4.21 5.73
N LYS A 112 3.01 3.22 6.02
CA LYS A 112 3.34 1.79 5.92
C LYS A 112 2.34 1.02 5.06
N THR A 113 1.61 1.67 4.16
CA THR A 113 0.54 1.05 3.34
C THR A 113 0.81 1.14 1.84
N LEU A 114 1.53 2.16 1.40
CA LEU A 114 1.91 2.37 0.01
C LEU A 114 2.87 1.28 -0.47
N GLU A 115 2.39 0.45 -1.38
CA GLU A 115 3.13 -0.64 -2.04
C GLU A 115 3.88 -0.14 -3.26
N TYR A 116 3.34 0.84 -3.97
CA TYR A 116 3.94 1.43 -5.16
C TYR A 116 3.93 2.95 -5.04
N VAL A 117 5.09 3.57 -5.21
CA VAL A 117 5.24 5.01 -5.25
C VAL A 117 6.05 5.39 -6.47
N GLU A 118 5.54 6.31 -7.27
CA GLU A 118 6.26 6.90 -8.38
C GLU A 118 6.36 8.41 -8.19
N ILE A 119 7.57 8.94 -8.14
CA ILE A 119 7.81 10.38 -8.06
C ILE A 119 8.39 10.83 -9.39
N VAL A 120 7.69 11.72 -10.07
CA VAL A 120 8.10 12.33 -11.34
C VAL A 120 8.61 13.73 -11.04
N PHE A 121 9.85 14.04 -11.42
CA PHE A 121 10.39 15.39 -11.30
C PHE A 121 11.38 15.76 -12.41
N PRO A 122 11.64 17.07 -12.63
CA PRO A 122 12.64 17.57 -13.56
C PRO A 122 14.06 17.05 -13.31
N VAL A 123 14.83 16.85 -14.39
CA VAL A 123 16.22 16.37 -14.31
C VAL A 123 17.09 17.18 -13.34
N ARG A 124 16.81 18.50 -13.20
CA ARG A 124 17.53 19.40 -12.28
C ARG A 124 17.43 19.02 -10.80
N TYR A 125 16.45 18.19 -10.40
CA TYR A 125 16.26 17.71 -9.04
C TYR A 125 16.76 16.28 -8.83
N ALA A 126 17.59 15.77 -9.73
CA ALA A 126 18.18 14.43 -9.63
C ALA A 126 18.95 14.17 -8.34
N GLN A 127 19.37 15.21 -7.60
CA GLN A 127 20.03 15.04 -6.29
C GLN A 127 19.18 14.26 -5.27
N TYR A 128 17.84 14.37 -5.30
CA TYR A 128 16.97 13.69 -4.32
C TYR A 128 16.71 12.21 -4.65
N MET A 129 17.14 11.73 -5.82
CA MET A 129 16.91 10.34 -6.24
C MET A 129 17.44 9.34 -5.21
N THR A 130 18.59 9.64 -4.61
CA THR A 130 19.25 8.76 -3.64
C THR A 130 18.43 8.65 -2.36
N ASP A 131 17.92 9.77 -1.83
CA ASP A 131 17.13 9.77 -0.59
C ASP A 131 15.78 9.10 -0.78
N ILE A 132 15.09 9.38 -1.89
CA ILE A 132 13.82 8.73 -2.23
C ILE A 132 13.99 7.21 -2.34
N ARG A 133 15.08 6.74 -2.95
CA ARG A 133 15.37 5.31 -3.12
C ARG A 133 15.68 4.59 -1.81
N LYS A 134 16.02 5.28 -0.72
CA LYS A 134 16.18 4.64 0.60
C LYS A 134 14.88 3.98 1.08
N HIS A 135 13.73 4.47 0.62
CA HIS A 135 12.43 3.89 0.95
C HIS A 135 12.02 2.71 0.03
N HIS A 136 12.81 2.41 -1.00
CA HIS A 136 12.60 1.25 -1.87
C HIS A 136 12.88 -0.06 -1.12
N LEU A 137 12.05 -1.08 -1.33
CA LEU A 137 12.06 -2.38 -0.64
C LEU A 137 11.88 -2.31 0.89
N THR A 138 11.30 -1.23 1.40
CA THR A 138 10.88 -1.17 2.80
C THR A 138 9.60 -1.98 3.01
N PRO A 139 9.44 -2.69 4.14
CA PRO A 139 8.22 -3.46 4.42
C PRO A 139 6.98 -2.55 4.54
N VAL A 140 5.86 -3.00 4.00
CA VAL A 140 4.53 -2.42 4.29
C VAL A 140 3.74 -3.32 5.25
N ASN A 141 2.75 -2.74 5.94
CA ASN A 141 1.78 -3.39 6.83
C ASN A 141 0.74 -4.19 6.04
N ARG A 142 1.21 -5.01 5.09
CA ARG A 142 0.42 -6.01 4.37
C ARG A 142 1.25 -7.28 4.27
N GLY A 143 0.83 -8.31 4.98
CA GLY A 143 1.38 -9.65 4.80
C GLY A 143 0.91 -10.22 3.46
N LEU A 144 1.83 -10.80 2.70
CA LEU A 144 1.48 -11.69 1.59
C LEU A 144 0.73 -12.89 2.15
N HIS A 145 -0.28 -13.38 1.44
CA HIS A 145 -0.90 -14.64 1.86
C HIS A 145 0.17 -15.73 1.90
N LEU A 146 0.32 -16.36 3.07
CA LEU A 146 1.20 -17.51 3.22
C LEU A 146 0.77 -18.59 2.21
N ALA A 147 1.74 -19.13 1.47
CA ALA A 147 1.50 -20.16 0.46
C ALA A 147 0.67 -21.31 1.04
N THR A 148 -0.26 -21.83 0.26
CA THR A 148 -1.18 -22.89 0.69
C THR A 148 -0.40 -24.13 1.14
N GLU A 149 0.70 -24.45 0.47
CA GLU A 149 1.60 -25.55 0.78
C GLU A 149 2.25 -25.36 2.16
N ALA A 150 2.66 -24.13 2.51
CA ALA A 150 3.22 -23.83 3.82
C ALA A 150 2.16 -23.94 4.94
N LYS A 151 0.92 -23.51 4.66
CA LYS A 151 -0.22 -23.73 5.57
C LYS A 151 -0.49 -25.22 5.76
N ILE A 152 -0.54 -26.00 4.68
CA ILE A 152 -0.76 -27.45 4.70
C ILE A 152 0.36 -28.15 5.47
N ALA A 153 1.62 -27.82 5.21
CA ALA A 153 2.76 -28.42 5.90
C ALA A 153 2.70 -28.15 7.41
N PHE A 154 2.42 -26.90 7.80
CA PHE A 154 2.26 -26.52 9.20
C PHE A 154 1.11 -27.28 9.88
N LEU A 155 -0.06 -27.32 9.25
CA LEU A 155 -1.21 -28.07 9.77
C LEU A 155 -0.94 -29.57 9.83
N SER A 156 -0.22 -30.15 8.87
CA SER A 156 0.14 -31.57 8.86
C SER A 156 1.02 -31.95 10.05
N VAL A 157 1.98 -31.08 10.41
CA VAL A 157 2.81 -31.25 11.62
C VAL A 157 1.92 -31.23 12.86
N LEU A 158 1.04 -30.23 12.98
CA LEU A 158 0.13 -30.14 14.12
C LEU A 158 -0.80 -31.36 14.23
N SER A 159 -1.36 -31.84 13.12
CA SER A 159 -2.20 -33.04 13.11
C SER A 159 -1.42 -34.31 13.48
N SER A 160 -0.15 -34.44 13.09
CA SER A 160 0.68 -35.60 13.46
C SER A 160 0.94 -35.72 14.96
N LEU A 161 0.96 -34.60 15.69
CA LEU A 161 1.09 -34.56 17.14
C LEU A 161 -0.17 -35.09 17.84
N VAL A 162 -1.32 -35.05 17.18
CA VAL A 162 -2.63 -35.50 17.69
C VAL A 162 -2.84 -37.00 17.44
N VAL A 163 -2.42 -37.51 16.29
CA VAL A 163 -2.70 -38.89 15.84
C VAL A 163 -1.86 -39.96 16.56
N SER A 164 -0.78 -39.57 17.27
CA SER A 164 0.02 -40.51 18.07
C SER A 164 -0.72 -41.06 19.32
N HIS A 165 -1.98 -40.71 19.53
CA HIS A 165 -2.74 -41.06 20.72
C HIS A 165 -3.36 -42.48 20.70
N ASP A 166 -3.40 -43.21 19.57
CA ASP A 166 -4.31 -44.36 19.49
C ASP A 166 -3.88 -45.60 18.69
N THR A 167 -2.60 -46.01 18.70
CA THR A 167 -2.27 -47.42 18.39
C THR A 167 -1.10 -47.98 19.19
N SER A 168 -1.39 -49.10 19.85
CA SER A 168 -0.52 -49.84 20.76
C SER A 168 0.77 -50.43 20.15
N LYS A 169 1.78 -50.57 21.04
CA LYS A 169 2.94 -51.52 21.08
C LYS A 169 4.33 -51.04 20.62
N LYS A 170 5.18 -50.84 21.65
CA LYS A 170 6.65 -50.97 21.73
C LYS A 170 7.50 -50.38 20.59
N ARG A 171 8.11 -49.22 20.87
CA ARG A 171 9.56 -49.05 20.67
C ARG A 171 10.10 -47.97 21.62
N LYS A 172 11.20 -48.29 22.31
CA LYS A 172 11.94 -47.39 23.18
C LYS A 172 12.66 -46.35 22.32
N SER A 173 12.18 -45.11 22.32
CA SER A 173 13.05 -43.94 22.17
C SER A 173 12.46 -42.81 22.99
N GLN A 174 13.23 -42.33 23.98
CA GLN A 174 12.93 -41.11 24.73
C GLN A 174 12.99 -39.91 23.76
N ALA A 175 11.88 -39.62 23.10
CA ALA A 175 11.57 -38.26 22.70
C ALA A 175 10.46 -37.84 23.66
N GLN A 176 10.72 -36.86 24.52
CA GLN A 176 9.67 -36.23 25.32
C GLN A 176 8.62 -35.72 24.34
N GLN A 177 7.49 -36.43 24.24
CA GLN A 177 6.36 -35.98 23.42
C GLN A 177 5.77 -34.76 24.13
N VAL A 178 6.15 -33.58 23.64
CA VAL A 178 5.62 -32.31 24.10
C VAL A 178 4.16 -32.26 23.64
N HIS A 179 3.24 -32.34 24.58
CA HIS A 179 1.81 -32.23 24.33
C HIS A 179 1.49 -30.75 24.06
N LEU A 180 1.56 -30.34 22.80
CA LEU A 180 1.17 -28.99 22.40
C LEU A 180 -0.35 -28.93 22.28
N PRO A 181 -1.03 -27.99 22.96
CA PRO A 181 -2.44 -27.71 22.71
C PRO A 181 -2.62 -27.35 21.23
N ILE A 182 -3.62 -27.94 20.56
CA ILE A 182 -3.96 -27.57 19.19
C ILE A 182 -4.42 -26.10 19.23
N PRO A 183 -3.78 -25.19 18.50
CA PRO A 183 -4.22 -23.81 18.44
C PRO A 183 -5.58 -23.76 17.73
N ASP A 184 -6.52 -22.97 18.25
CA ASP A 184 -7.78 -22.75 17.56
C ASP A 184 -7.60 -22.01 16.22
N GLN A 185 -8.67 -21.93 15.43
CA GLN A 185 -8.63 -21.28 14.11
C GLN A 185 -8.15 -19.82 14.17
N HIS A 186 -8.46 -19.09 15.24
CA HIS A 186 -8.05 -17.70 15.41
C HIS A 186 -6.55 -17.58 15.69
N VAL A 187 -6.02 -18.46 16.54
CA VAL A 187 -4.58 -18.53 16.81
C VAL A 187 -3.81 -18.95 15.56
N LEU A 188 -4.31 -19.94 14.80
CA LEU A 188 -3.72 -20.34 13.52
C LEU A 188 -3.72 -19.21 12.49
N ALA A 189 -4.82 -18.46 12.38
CA ALA A 189 -4.91 -17.29 11.50
C ALA A 189 -3.86 -16.23 11.88
N LYS A 190 -3.68 -15.96 13.17
CA LYS A 190 -2.64 -15.04 13.66
C LYS A 190 -1.22 -15.54 13.39
N ILE A 191 -0.95 -16.84 13.57
CA ILE A 191 0.36 -17.43 13.25
C ILE A 191 0.67 -17.29 11.77
N PHE A 192 -0.28 -17.61 10.88
CA PHE A 192 -0.08 -17.47 9.44
C PHE A 192 0.05 -16.02 9.00
N ALA A 193 -0.74 -15.10 9.59
CA ALA A 193 -0.60 -13.67 9.34
C ALA A 193 0.75 -13.13 9.82
N PHE A 194 1.30 -13.67 10.92
CA PHE A 194 2.62 -13.32 11.43
C PHE A 194 3.75 -13.90 10.56
N ALA A 195 3.60 -15.14 10.08
CA ALA A 195 4.59 -15.83 9.26
C ALA A 195 4.58 -15.38 7.78
N ALA A 196 3.53 -14.69 7.36
CA ALA A 196 3.41 -14.10 6.03
C ALA A 196 4.57 -13.12 5.78
N PRO A 197 5.33 -13.26 4.67
CA PRO A 197 6.31 -12.25 4.30
C PRO A 197 5.60 -10.94 3.99
N ASN A 198 6.13 -9.82 4.47
CA ASN A 198 5.56 -8.50 4.16
C ASN A 198 5.74 -8.20 2.68
N VAL A 199 4.74 -7.54 2.09
CA VAL A 199 4.90 -6.89 0.79
C VAL A 199 5.99 -5.82 0.93
N LEU A 200 6.87 -5.73 -0.07
CA LEU A 200 7.94 -4.75 -0.11
C LEU A 200 7.51 -3.57 -0.99
N ARG A 201 7.69 -2.35 -0.49
CA ARG A 201 7.39 -1.13 -1.23
C ARG A 201 8.29 -0.99 -2.45
N GLN A 202 7.70 -0.65 -3.58
CA GLN A 202 8.40 -0.28 -4.80
C GLN A 202 8.35 1.23 -4.98
N VAL A 203 9.48 1.90 -4.75
CA VAL A 203 9.65 3.32 -5.04
C VAL A 203 10.38 3.50 -6.37
N PHE A 204 9.78 4.25 -7.29
CA PHE A 204 10.33 4.62 -8.59
C PHE A 204 10.47 6.13 -8.69
N VAL A 205 11.52 6.55 -9.39
CA VAL A 205 11.76 7.96 -9.70
C VAL A 205 11.90 8.10 -11.19
N ARG A 206 11.05 8.93 -11.80
CA ARG A 206 11.07 9.20 -13.23
C ARG A 206 11.42 10.65 -13.51
N LYS A 207 12.17 10.86 -14.59
CA LYS A 207 12.46 12.21 -15.09
C LYS A 207 11.35 12.59 -16.05
N THR A 208 10.85 13.82 -15.97
CA THR A 208 9.82 14.40 -16.85
C THR A 208 10.09 14.27 -18.36
N ARG A 209 11.34 14.03 -18.77
CA ARG A 209 11.73 13.83 -20.17
C ARG A 209 11.68 12.36 -20.64
N ASP A 210 11.41 11.41 -19.74
CA ASP A 210 11.27 10.01 -20.09
C ASP A 210 9.87 9.78 -20.66
N ARG A 211 9.77 9.58 -21.98
CA ARG A 211 8.50 9.37 -22.72
C ARG A 211 7.90 7.97 -22.54
N ASP A 212 8.22 7.27 -21.44
CA ASP A 212 7.87 5.86 -21.24
C ASP A 212 6.51 5.71 -20.53
N PHE A 213 5.49 6.39 -21.05
CA PHE A 213 4.10 6.12 -20.67
C PHE A 213 3.32 5.57 -21.86
N ASP A 214 3.80 4.46 -22.41
CA ASP A 214 2.96 3.57 -23.19
C ASP A 214 2.47 2.44 -22.30
N ARG A 215 1.18 2.52 -21.95
CA ARG A 215 0.29 1.37 -21.72
C ARG A 215 0.55 0.51 -20.46
N GLU A 216 0.12 1.02 -19.31
CA GLU A 216 -0.68 0.17 -18.42
C GLU A 216 -2.06 0.81 -18.27
N ARG A 217 -3.00 0.28 -19.07
CA ARG A 217 -4.41 0.65 -19.06
C ARG A 217 -4.96 0.54 -17.64
N ILE A 218 -5.40 1.67 -17.08
CA ILE A 218 -6.37 1.66 -15.98
C ILE A 218 -7.67 1.16 -16.60
N GLN A 219 -7.93 -0.14 -16.47
CA GLN A 219 -9.28 -0.64 -16.57
C GLN A 219 -10.00 -0.17 -15.31
N VAL A 220 -10.99 0.70 -15.49
CA VAL A 220 -12.05 0.89 -14.50
C VAL A 220 -12.80 -0.44 -14.49
N VAL A 221 -12.54 -1.27 -13.48
CA VAL A 221 -13.38 -2.43 -13.19
C VAL A 221 -14.47 -1.90 -12.28
N ILE A 222 -15.68 -1.73 -12.85
CA ILE A 222 -16.93 -1.56 -12.10
C ILE A 222 -17.49 -2.96 -11.85
#